data_AF-A0A661CYB2-F1
#
_entry.id   AF-A0A661CYB2-F1
#
_cell.length_a   1.000
_cell.length_b   1.000
_cell.length_c   1.000
_cell.angle_alpha   90.00
_cell.angle_beta   90.00
_cell.angle_gamma   90.00
#
_symmetry.space_group_name_H-M   'P 1'
#
loop_
_entity.id
_entity.type
_entity.pdbx_description
1 polymer ?
#
loop_
_entity_poly.entity_id
_entity_poly.type
_entity_poly.pdbx_seq_one_letter_code
_entity_poly.pdbx_strand_id
1 'polypeptide(L)'
;MKLTELIHDMSKLNVELSDFEQKFGVKSPEFYQAITAGELEAFDALDEYRMEFIEWLSLYKMWLSLNEKYQQLVTRQPIAISIKTTVMSQHEQSAQFA
;
A
#
# COMPACT_ATOMS: atom_id res chain seq x y z
N MET A 1 -2.22 8.11 13.76
CA MET A 1 -2.82 7.44 12.59
C MET A 1 -3.67 6.29 13.08
N LYS A 2 -4.97 6.40 12.88
CA LYS A 2 -5.95 5.35 13.19
C LYS A 2 -5.80 4.20 12.19
N LEU A 3 -6.23 2.99 12.56
CA LEU A 3 -6.20 1.83 11.66
C LEU A 3 -7.01 2.07 10.38
N THR A 4 -8.13 2.79 10.49
CA THR A 4 -8.98 3.17 9.35
C THR A 4 -8.30 4.15 8.40
N GLU A 5 -7.60 5.16 8.92
CA GLU A 5 -6.78 6.08 8.12
C GLU A 5 -5.69 5.31 7.37
N LEU A 6 -5.04 4.36 8.04
CA LEU A 6 -4.02 3.50 7.44
C LEU A 6 -4.55 2.62 6.31
N ILE A 7 -5.69 1.95 6.52
CA ILE A 7 -6.32 1.12 5.49
C ILE A 7 -6.71 1.98 4.28
N HIS A 8 -7.20 3.19 4.51
CA HIS A 8 -7.56 4.12 3.44
C HIS A 8 -6.32 4.56 2.63
N ASP A 9 -5.24 4.93 3.30
CA ASP A 9 -4.00 5.34 2.63
C ASP A 9 -3.38 4.17 1.86
N MET A 10 -3.37 2.96 2.43
CA MET A 10 -2.95 1.73 1.74
C MET A 10 -3.82 1.44 0.52
N SER A 11 -5.14 1.66 0.60
CA SER A 11 -6.05 1.42 -0.52
C SER A 11 -5.81 2.37 -1.69
N LYS A 12 -5.50 3.65 -1.43
CA LYS A 12 -5.11 4.60 -2.48
C LYS A 12 -3.82 4.16 -3.17
N LEU A 13 -2.82 3.80 -2.37
CA LEU A 13 -1.53 3.37 -2.89
C LEU A 13 -1.63 2.07 -3.71
N ASN A 14 -2.53 1.15 -3.32
CA ASN A 14 -2.81 -0.04 -4.09
C ASN A 14 -3.41 0.26 -5.48
N VAL A 15 -4.21 1.32 -5.62
CA VAL A 15 -4.75 1.74 -6.93
C VAL A 15 -3.60 2.21 -7.82
N GLU A 16 -2.73 3.08 -7.32
CA GLU A 16 -1.57 3.58 -8.08
C GLU A 16 -0.62 2.44 -8.47
N LEU A 17 -0.31 1.53 -7.54
CA LEU A 17 0.49 0.34 -7.85
C LEU A 17 -0.19 -0.53 -8.91
N SER A 18 -1.52 -0.68 -8.86
CA SER A 18 -2.25 -1.51 -9.82
C SER A 18 -2.19 -0.97 -11.25
N ASP A 19 -2.01 0.35 -11.44
CA ASP A 19 -1.84 0.95 -12.76
C ASP A 19 -0.48 0.55 -13.36
N PHE A 20 0.59 0.56 -12.56
CA PHE A 20 1.90 0.05 -12.97
C PHE A 20 1.89 -1.46 -13.23
N GLU A 21 1.20 -2.24 -12.40
CA GLU A 21 1.07 -3.69 -12.60
C GLU A 21 0.35 -4.03 -13.92
N GLN A 22 -0.69 -3.28 -14.25
CA GLN A 22 -1.41 -3.42 -15.53
C GLN A 22 -0.53 -2.98 -16.70
N LYS A 23 0.20 -1.87 -16.55
CA LYS A 23 1.09 -1.33 -17.58
C LYS A 23 2.22 -2.31 -17.93
N PHE A 24 2.89 -2.86 -16.92
CA PHE A 24 4.07 -3.71 -17.12
C PHE A 24 3.75 -5.21 -17.14
N GLY A 25 2.52 -5.60 -16.83
CA GLY A 25 2.07 -6.99 -16.87
C GLY A 25 2.71 -7.87 -15.79
N VAL A 26 3.19 -7.28 -14.69
CA VAL A 26 3.86 -7.97 -13.59
C VAL A 26 3.34 -7.46 -12.26
N LYS A 27 3.19 -8.34 -11.27
CA LYS A 27 2.76 -7.98 -9.92
C LYS A 27 3.90 -7.33 -9.15
N SER A 28 3.55 -6.41 -8.25
CA SER A 28 4.53 -5.59 -7.53
C SER A 28 5.60 -6.41 -6.76
N PRO A 29 5.29 -7.55 -6.11
CA PRO A 29 6.30 -8.37 -5.45
C PRO A 29 7.37 -8.90 -6.42
N GLU A 30 6.96 -9.46 -7.56
CA GLU A 30 7.86 -9.98 -8.59
C GLU A 30 8.65 -8.85 -9.24
N PHE A 31 8.01 -7.71 -9.50
CA PHE A 31 8.66 -6.53 -10.04
C PHE A 31 9.75 -6.00 -9.08
N TYR A 32 9.47 -6.00 -7.78
CA TYR A 32 10.45 -5.62 -6.75
C TYR A 32 11.64 -6.56 -6.72
N GLN A 33 11.38 -7.86 -6.80
CA GLN A 33 12.42 -8.88 -6.86
C GLN A 33 13.31 -8.67 -8.09
N ALA A 34 12.74 -8.49 -9.28
CA ALA A 34 13.48 -8.27 -10.51
C ALA A 34 14.36 -7.00 -10.46
N ILE A 35 13.80 -5.88 -9.97
CA ILE A 35 14.56 -4.63 -9.79
C ILE A 35 15.71 -4.82 -8.81
N THR A 36 15.47 -5.45 -7.66
CA THR A 36 16.50 -5.62 -6.62
C THR A 36 17.57 -6.66 -6.98
N ALA A 37 17.24 -7.60 -7.86
CA ALA A 37 18.17 -8.57 -8.42
C ALA A 37 19.01 -8.03 -9.58
N GLY A 38 18.73 -6.81 -10.09
CA GLY A 38 19.41 -6.24 -11.25
C GLY A 38 18.95 -6.83 -12.59
N GLU A 39 17.82 -7.55 -12.63
CA GLU A 39 17.33 -8.20 -13.85
C GLU A 39 16.82 -7.19 -14.91
N LEU A 40 16.60 -5.94 -14.51
CA LEU A 40 16.04 -4.88 -15.35
C LEU A 40 17.07 -3.87 -15.86
N GLU A 41 18.37 -4.12 -15.69
CA GLU A 41 19.45 -3.21 -16.15
C GLU A 41 19.36 -2.88 -17.65
N ALA A 42 18.80 -3.78 -18.47
CA ALA A 42 18.59 -3.54 -19.90
C ALA A 42 17.66 -2.33 -20.20
N PHE A 43 16.79 -1.97 -19.24
CA PHE A 43 15.90 -0.82 -19.34
C PHE A 43 16.55 0.47 -18.84
N ASP A 44 17.70 0.41 -18.15
CA ASP A 44 18.35 1.60 -17.60
C ASP A 44 18.80 2.56 -18.69
N ALA A 45 19.03 2.10 -19.93
CA ALA A 45 19.36 2.97 -21.06
C ALA A 45 18.15 3.74 -21.63
N LEU A 46 16.92 3.41 -21.21
CA LEU A 46 15.69 4.00 -21.71
C LEU A 46 15.10 4.95 -20.65
N ASP A 47 15.28 6.26 -20.87
CA ASP A 47 14.92 7.29 -19.89
C ASP A 47 13.44 7.23 -19.44
N GLU A 48 12.53 6.88 -20.34
CA GLU A 48 11.10 6.72 -20.05
C GLU A 48 10.85 5.63 -18.99
N TYR A 49 11.37 4.42 -19.21
CA TYR A 49 11.21 3.30 -18.27
C TYR A 49 11.96 3.54 -16.96
N ARG A 50 13.12 4.21 -17.01
CA ARG A 50 13.88 4.53 -15.80
C ARG A 50 13.08 5.40 -14.84
N MET A 51 12.39 6.43 -15.33
CA MET A 51 11.58 7.31 -14.48
C MET A 51 10.39 6.57 -13.86
N GLU A 52 9.70 5.74 -14.66
CA GLU A 52 8.55 4.97 -14.19
C GLU A 52 8.92 3.90 -13.17
N PHE A 53 10.08 3.26 -13.34
CA PHE A 53 10.58 2.28 -12.38
C PHE A 53 10.94 2.94 -11.04
N ILE A 54 11.52 4.15 -11.07
CA ILE A 54 11.80 4.94 -9.87
C ILE A 54 10.50 5.34 -9.15
N GLU A 55 9.51 5.82 -9.90
CA GLU A 55 8.21 6.19 -9.36
C GLU A 55 7.53 4.98 -8.70
N TRP A 56 7.38 3.89 -9.45
CA TRP A 56 6.81 2.65 -8.93
C TRP A 56 7.56 2.13 -7.69
N LEU A 57 8.90 2.13 -7.69
CA LEU A 57 9.71 1.65 -6.57
C LEU A 57 9.49 2.51 -5.31
N SER A 58 9.29 3.82 -5.49
CA SER A 58 9.01 4.72 -4.38
C SER A 58 7.65 4.43 -3.74
N LEU A 59 6.62 4.18 -4.57
CA LEU A 59 5.28 3.81 -4.12
C LEU A 59 5.30 2.44 -3.43
N TYR A 60 5.99 1.45 -4.00
CA TYR A 60 6.04 0.12 -3.43
C TYR A 60 6.78 0.09 -2.08
N LYS A 61 7.88 0.84 -1.94
CA LYS A 61 8.56 1.01 -0.64
C LYS A 61 7.68 1.71 0.40
N MET A 62 6.88 2.70 -0.02
CA MET A 62 5.89 3.31 0.86
C MET A 62 4.84 2.28 1.29
N TRP A 63 4.38 1.44 0.37
CA TRP A 63 3.42 0.38 0.67
C TRP A 63 3.96 -0.63 1.67
N LEU A 64 5.21 -1.06 1.53
CA LEU A 64 5.89 -1.95 2.48
C LEU A 64 5.91 -1.33 3.89
N SER A 65 6.26 -0.05 4.00
CA SER A 65 6.26 0.68 5.28
C SER A 65 4.86 0.78 5.91
N LEU A 66 3.83 1.05 5.11
CA LEU A 66 2.44 1.08 5.59
C LEU A 66 1.96 -0.32 6.01
N ASN A 67 2.32 -1.37 5.26
CA ASN A 67 1.99 -2.74 5.59
C ASN A 67 2.65 -3.17 6.90
N GLU A 68 3.94 -2.88 7.10
CA GLU A 68 4.63 -3.13 8.38
C GLU A 68 3.90 -2.45 9.55
N LYS A 69 3.52 -1.18 9.38
CA LYS A 69 2.76 -0.44 10.38
C LYS A 69 1.38 -1.07 10.64
N TYR A 70 0.71 -1.55 9.61
CA TYR A 70 -0.57 -2.24 9.72
C TYR A 70 -0.40 -3.52 10.56
N GLN A 71 0.58 -4.35 10.22
CA GLN A 71 0.89 -5.58 10.96
C GLN A 71 1.18 -5.29 12.44
N GLN A 72 1.94 -4.24 12.74
CA GLN A 72 2.21 -3.81 14.12
C GLN A 72 0.92 -3.41 14.86
N LEU A 73 0.00 -2.70 14.20
CA LEU A 73 -1.25 -2.26 14.84
C LEU A 73 -2.23 -3.41 15.07
N VAL A 74 -2.38 -4.33 14.12
CA VAL A 74 -3.30 -5.46 14.27
C VAL A 74 -2.77 -6.53 15.23
N THR A 75 -1.46 -6.59 15.46
CA THR A 75 -0.87 -7.50 16.45
C THR A 75 -1.07 -7.00 17.89
N ARG A 76 -1.25 -5.68 18.10
CA ARG A 76 -1.39 -5.08 19.44
C ARG A 76 -2.72 -5.38 20.13
N GLN A 77 -3.76 -5.73 19.38
CA GLN A 77 -5.07 -6.06 19.93
C GLN A 77 -5.80 -7.11 19.08
N PRO A 78 -6.65 -7.96 19.67
CA PRO A 78 -7.44 -8.91 18.90
C PRO A 78 -8.31 -8.20 17.86
N ILE A 79 -8.37 -8.74 16.64
CA ILE A 79 -9.11 -8.16 15.50
C ILE A 79 -10.58 -7.90 15.85
N ALA A 80 -11.21 -8.81 16.60
CA ALA A 80 -12.59 -8.65 17.06
C ALA A 80 -12.81 -7.36 17.88
N ILE A 81 -11.82 -6.98 18.70
CA ILE A 81 -11.86 -5.73 19.47
C ILE A 81 -11.70 -4.53 18.55
N SER A 82 -10.78 -4.59 17.58
CA SER A 82 -10.57 -3.51 16.59
C SER A 82 -11.85 -3.22 15.81
N ILE A 83 -12.50 -4.27 15.31
CA ILE A 83 -13.76 -4.15 14.56
C ILE A 83 -14.84 -3.54 15.46
N LYS A 84 -15.02 -4.05 16.68
CA LYS A 84 -16.02 -3.54 17.62
C LYS A 84 -15.81 -2.04 17.91
N THR A 85 -14.58 -1.62 18.18
CA THR A 85 -14.25 -0.21 18.42
C THR A 85 -14.59 0.66 17.22
N THR A 86 -14.20 0.25 16.01
CA THR A 86 -14.50 1.01 14.79
C THR A 86 -16.01 1.15 14.54
N VAL A 87 -16.76 0.06 14.67
CA VAL A 87 -18.22 0.06 14.45
C VAL A 87 -18.93 0.93 15.48
N MET A 88 -18.57 0.83 16.76
CA MET A 88 -19.16 1.65 17.82
C MET A 88 -18.89 3.14 17.61
N SER A 89 -17.66 3.52 17.26
CA SER A 89 -17.33 4.93 16.97
C SER A 89 -18.08 5.48 15.75
N GLN A 90 -18.35 4.66 14.73
CA GLN A 90 -19.15 5.08 13.58
C GLN A 90 -20.62 5.33 13.95
N HIS A 91 -21.21 4.44 14.76
CA HIS A 91 -22.59 4.62 15.24
C HIS A 91 -22.77 5.86 16.12
N GLU A 92 -21.82 6.15 17.01
CA GLU A 92 -21.85 7.36 17.85
C GLU A 92 -21.77 8.64 17.01
N GLN A 93 -20.92 8.66 15.98
CA GLN A 93 -20.81 9.79 15.07
C GLN A 93 -22.11 10.00 14.26
N SER A 94 -22.70 8.93 13.71
CA SER A 94 -23.96 9.04 12.96
C SER A 94 -25.14 9.52 13.81
N ALA A 95 -25.18 9.14 15.10
CA ALA A 95 -26.24 9.57 16.02
C ALA A 95 -26.09 11.03 16.49
N GLN A 96 -24.89 11.60 16.42
CA GLN A 96 -24.64 12.99 16.82
C GLN A 96 -24.98 14.02 15.72
N PHE A 97 -25.14 13.56 14.48
CA PHE A 97 -25.50 14.38 13.31
C PHE A 97 -26.91 14.10 12.75
N ALA A 98 -27.71 13.28 13.45
CA ALA A 98 -29.12 12.98 13.14
C ALA A 98 -30.05 13.77 14.07
#